data_AF-B5RNZ0-F1
#
_entry.id   AF-B5RNZ0-F1
#
_cell.length_a   1.000
_cell.length_b   1.000
_cell.length_c   1.000
_cell.angle_alpha   90.00
_cell.angle_beta   90.00
_cell.angle_gamma   90.00
#
_symmetry.space_group_name_H-M   'P 1'
#
loop_
_entity.id
_entity.type
_entity.pdbx_description
1 polymer ?
#
loop_
_entity_poly.entity_id
_entity_poly.type
_entity_poly.pdbx_seq_one_letter_code
_entity_poly.pdbx_strand_id
1 'polypeptide(L)'
;MKEGKREEEVREYERGEIKRVRRIVKGIIMVMMVVVMGCNSGGVGGVEGKVNLEAKNSFLESLVAIGEGFQEIFGVFGNTVGDVLGFSVVKSGDKKSKVGEHFEKVKKGLEDTNKKLKELSGDISGAKNADVSTVETIKGVIKGVSDVFEGLIGALTKLSEVINDSAADVGDNADAVPSAAEKIGVESIIKNVEVITGIAKKSGVEIVTGNAGNQIAAAANATDAIAVLGGHTEKASQGAGSKLADEVSKADPWAMIDKIKNAKASDGAALKAGNHDAGILSASNNKADAGAGAKSNADLAAAVALKAMTKSGKFSASANDSGAVRAAGVSAVNKVLGVLDFIIKRTVESNLERVREAVKGVKYSNSVEFEAKQSDATQSTVTK
;
A
#
# COMPACT_ATOMS: atom_id res chain seq x y z
N MET A 1 11.60 -28.12 11.96
CA MET A 1 10.21 -28.63 12.05
C MET A 1 9.15 -27.57 12.39
N LYS A 2 9.47 -26.40 12.97
CA LYS A 2 8.49 -25.33 13.27
C LYS A 2 8.28 -24.28 12.15
N GLU A 3 9.18 -24.18 11.17
CA GLU A 3 9.02 -23.27 10.01
C GLU A 3 8.04 -23.80 8.96
N GLY A 4 8.15 -25.09 8.62
CA GLY A 4 7.27 -25.70 7.61
C GLY A 4 5.78 -25.63 7.96
N LYS A 5 5.42 -25.71 9.26
CA LYS A 5 4.01 -25.61 9.69
C LYS A 5 3.41 -24.20 9.56
N ARG A 6 4.21 -23.14 9.71
CA ARG A 6 3.72 -21.75 9.57
C ARG A 6 3.58 -21.32 8.11
N GLU A 7 4.46 -21.79 7.24
CA GLU A 7 4.29 -21.58 5.80
C GLU A 7 3.11 -22.36 5.22
N GLU A 8 2.83 -23.55 5.77
CA GLU A 8 1.70 -24.39 5.35
C GLU A 8 0.35 -23.82 5.80
N GLU A 9 0.26 -23.26 7.02
CA GLU A 9 -0.94 -22.54 7.51
C GLU A 9 -1.24 -21.27 6.68
N VAL A 10 -0.21 -20.50 6.31
CA VAL A 10 -0.38 -19.31 5.46
C VAL A 10 -0.83 -19.70 4.06
N ARG A 11 -0.28 -20.77 3.47
CA ARG A 11 -0.74 -21.30 2.16
C ARG A 11 -2.13 -21.93 2.20
N GLU A 12 -2.55 -22.52 3.33
CA GLU A 12 -3.93 -23.01 3.51
C GLU A 12 -4.94 -21.87 3.64
N TYR A 13 -4.59 -20.80 4.37
CA TYR A 13 -5.38 -19.57 4.44
C TYR A 13 -5.57 -18.95 3.04
N GLU A 14 -4.49 -18.83 2.26
CA GLU A 14 -4.51 -18.33 0.89
C GLU A 14 -5.32 -19.21 -0.08
N ARG A 15 -5.21 -20.54 0.01
CA ARG A 15 -6.06 -21.46 -0.79
C ARG A 15 -7.53 -21.38 -0.38
N GLY A 16 -7.82 -21.10 0.89
CA GLY A 16 -9.16 -20.82 1.39
C GLY A 16 -9.75 -19.52 0.82
N GLU A 17 -8.94 -18.46 0.74
CA GLU A 17 -9.32 -17.14 0.24
C GLU A 17 -9.44 -17.11 -1.29
N ILE A 18 -8.56 -17.76 -2.06
CA ILE A 18 -8.72 -17.92 -3.51
C ILE A 18 -10.01 -18.69 -3.84
N LYS A 19 -10.36 -19.70 -3.03
CA LYS A 19 -11.65 -20.41 -3.12
C LYS A 19 -12.85 -19.55 -2.68
N ARG A 20 -12.66 -18.52 -1.83
CA ARG A 20 -13.68 -17.50 -1.54
C ARG A 20 -13.82 -16.53 -2.70
N VAL A 21 -12.74 -15.97 -3.23
CA VAL A 21 -12.75 -15.07 -4.40
C VAL A 21 -13.40 -15.74 -5.61
N ARG A 22 -13.07 -17.01 -5.89
CA ARG A 22 -13.71 -17.77 -6.99
C ARG A 22 -15.19 -18.07 -6.74
N ARG A 23 -15.61 -18.23 -5.47
CA ARG A 23 -17.04 -18.34 -5.07
C ARG A 23 -17.76 -16.99 -5.12
N ILE A 24 -17.07 -15.89 -4.83
CA ILE A 24 -17.59 -14.52 -4.88
C ILE A 24 -17.81 -14.12 -6.34
N VAL A 25 -16.85 -14.39 -7.24
CA VAL A 25 -17.00 -14.19 -8.70
C VAL A 25 -18.13 -15.07 -9.26
N LYS A 26 -18.27 -16.33 -8.82
CA LYS A 26 -19.40 -17.19 -9.24
C LYS A 26 -20.75 -16.76 -8.64
N GLY A 27 -20.76 -16.23 -7.41
CA GLY A 27 -21.95 -15.69 -6.76
C GLY A 27 -22.46 -14.39 -7.42
N ILE A 28 -21.56 -13.60 -8.01
CA ILE A 28 -21.87 -12.38 -8.76
C ILE A 28 -22.78 -12.65 -9.97
N ILE A 29 -22.50 -13.69 -10.77
CA ILE A 29 -23.35 -14.05 -11.93
C ILE A 29 -24.73 -14.54 -11.46
N MET A 30 -24.77 -15.34 -10.39
CA MET A 30 -26.02 -15.93 -9.90
C MET A 30 -26.92 -14.91 -9.19
N VAL A 31 -26.37 -14.01 -8.36
CA VAL A 31 -27.17 -13.02 -7.63
C VAL A 31 -27.61 -11.86 -8.54
N MET A 32 -26.77 -11.44 -9.50
CA MET A 32 -27.23 -10.48 -10.53
C MET A 32 -28.35 -11.05 -11.39
N MET A 33 -28.41 -12.37 -11.62
CA MET A 33 -29.57 -13.01 -12.29
C MET A 33 -30.81 -13.12 -11.39
N VAL A 34 -30.65 -13.38 -10.08
CA VAL A 34 -31.79 -13.62 -9.18
C VAL A 34 -32.52 -12.33 -8.78
N VAL A 35 -31.83 -11.18 -8.69
CA VAL A 35 -32.50 -9.89 -8.41
C VAL A 35 -33.35 -9.40 -9.60
N VAL A 36 -33.14 -9.94 -10.80
CA VAL A 36 -33.92 -9.62 -12.02
C VAL A 36 -35.22 -10.45 -12.11
N MET A 37 -35.39 -11.50 -11.29
CA MET A 37 -36.59 -12.36 -11.29
C MET A 37 -37.65 -11.96 -10.24
N GLY A 38 -37.53 -10.76 -9.65
CA GLY A 38 -38.47 -10.23 -8.66
C GLY A 38 -39.80 -9.65 -9.21
N CYS A 39 -40.11 -9.83 -10.49
CA CYS A 39 -41.42 -9.47 -11.05
C CYS A 39 -42.09 -10.68 -11.69
N ASN A 40 -42.61 -11.60 -10.88
CA ASN A 40 -43.72 -12.43 -11.32
C ASN A 40 -44.71 -12.65 -10.16
N SER A 41 -45.63 -11.69 -10.01
CA SER A 41 -46.93 -11.97 -9.43
C SER A 41 -47.96 -11.79 -10.54
N GLY A 42 -48.42 -12.94 -11.04
CA GLY A 42 -49.76 -13.24 -11.58
C GLY A 42 -50.50 -12.14 -12.33
N GLY A 43 -50.70 -12.38 -13.63
CA GLY A 43 -51.62 -11.59 -14.44
C GLY A 43 -53.06 -11.68 -13.99
N VAL A 44 -53.80 -10.58 -14.16
CA VAL A 44 -55.22 -10.55 -14.53
C VAL A 44 -55.39 -9.28 -15.39
N GLY A 45 -56.24 -9.38 -16.41
CA GLY A 45 -56.33 -8.45 -17.53
C GLY A 45 -56.55 -6.98 -17.20
N GLY A 46 -56.12 -6.15 -18.15
CA GLY A 46 -56.89 -4.99 -18.55
C GLY A 46 -56.58 -3.66 -17.86
N VAL A 47 -55.31 -3.27 -17.77
CA VAL A 47 -54.86 -1.87 -17.98
C VAL A 47 -53.41 -1.96 -18.47
N GLU A 48 -53.13 -1.59 -19.72
CA GLU A 48 -51.75 -1.51 -20.24
C GLU A 48 -50.98 -0.38 -19.54
N GLY A 49 -50.49 -0.66 -18.33
CA GLY A 49 -49.30 0.02 -17.83
C GLY A 49 -48.12 -0.48 -18.66
N LYS A 50 -47.81 0.20 -19.78
CA LYS A 50 -46.61 -0.08 -20.59
C LYS A 50 -45.39 -0.12 -19.67
N VAL A 51 -44.95 -1.31 -19.30
CA VAL A 51 -43.60 -1.51 -18.78
C VAL A 51 -42.68 -1.02 -19.89
N ASN A 52 -41.94 0.07 -19.65
CA ASN A 52 -40.99 0.58 -20.63
C ASN A 52 -39.79 -0.39 -20.69
N LEU A 53 -39.95 -1.49 -21.45
CA LEU A 53 -38.94 -2.53 -21.63
C LEU A 53 -37.64 -1.95 -22.18
N GLU A 54 -37.70 -0.95 -23.07
CA GLU A 54 -36.53 -0.27 -23.61
C GLU A 54 -35.75 0.49 -22.53
N ALA A 55 -36.46 1.20 -21.65
CA ALA A 55 -35.84 1.88 -20.50
C ALA A 55 -35.21 0.89 -19.52
N LYS A 56 -35.85 -0.25 -19.26
CA LYS A 56 -35.29 -1.30 -18.41
C LYS A 56 -34.07 -1.97 -19.05
N ASN A 57 -34.12 -2.27 -20.35
CA ASN A 57 -33.00 -2.89 -21.07
C ASN A 57 -31.78 -1.96 -21.10
N SER A 58 -31.98 -0.67 -21.39
CA SER A 58 -30.90 0.32 -21.39
C SER A 58 -30.29 0.57 -20.00
N PHE A 59 -31.08 0.45 -18.93
CA PHE A 59 -30.54 0.44 -17.57
C PHE A 59 -29.67 -0.80 -17.32
N LEU A 60 -30.14 -1.99 -17.70
CA LEU A 60 -29.37 -3.23 -17.56
C LEU A 60 -28.06 -3.19 -18.36
N GLU A 61 -28.06 -2.66 -19.58
CA GLU A 61 -26.85 -2.40 -20.38
C GLU A 61 -25.87 -1.47 -19.65
N SER A 62 -26.38 -0.42 -19.00
CA SER A 62 -25.57 0.49 -18.18
C SER A 62 -24.93 -0.25 -17.00
N LEU A 63 -25.66 -1.16 -16.34
CA LEU A 63 -25.10 -1.99 -15.27
C LEU A 63 -24.03 -2.96 -15.75
N VAL A 64 -24.18 -3.52 -16.96
CA VAL A 64 -23.17 -4.40 -17.57
C VAL A 64 -21.89 -3.60 -17.83
N ALA A 65 -21.98 -2.43 -18.47
CA ALA A 65 -20.82 -1.57 -18.73
C ALA A 65 -20.10 -1.15 -17.45
N ILE A 66 -20.86 -0.74 -16.42
CA ILE A 66 -20.31 -0.46 -15.08
C ILE A 66 -19.60 -1.69 -14.51
N GLY A 67 -20.21 -2.87 -14.63
CA GLY A 67 -19.63 -4.14 -14.18
C GLY A 67 -18.31 -4.48 -14.88
N GLU A 68 -18.22 -4.26 -16.19
CA GLU A 68 -16.99 -4.40 -16.98
C GLU A 68 -15.92 -3.41 -16.52
N GLY A 69 -16.29 -2.14 -16.31
CA GLY A 69 -15.38 -1.11 -15.78
C GLY A 69 -14.76 -1.50 -14.43
N PHE A 70 -15.51 -2.13 -13.52
CA PHE A 70 -14.93 -2.68 -12.28
C PHE A 70 -13.95 -3.81 -12.54
N GLN A 71 -14.26 -4.74 -13.44
CA GLN A 71 -13.37 -5.84 -13.76
C GLN A 71 -12.05 -5.32 -14.33
N GLU A 72 -12.09 -4.27 -15.15
CA GLU A 72 -10.89 -3.61 -15.65
C GLU A 72 -10.06 -2.98 -14.53
N ILE A 73 -10.68 -2.27 -13.58
CA ILE A 73 -9.97 -1.67 -12.42
C ILE A 73 -9.21 -2.76 -11.64
N PHE A 74 -9.87 -3.87 -11.30
CA PHE A 74 -9.22 -4.98 -10.58
C PHE A 74 -8.15 -5.67 -11.43
N GLY A 75 -8.39 -5.83 -12.73
CA GLY A 75 -7.43 -6.41 -13.67
C GLY A 75 -6.16 -5.57 -13.79
N VAL A 76 -6.30 -4.25 -13.92
CA VAL A 76 -5.18 -3.30 -14.03
C VAL A 76 -4.34 -3.28 -12.76
N PHE A 77 -4.98 -3.12 -11.58
CA PHE A 77 -4.22 -3.15 -10.33
C PHE A 77 -3.54 -4.51 -10.12
N GLY A 78 -4.28 -5.60 -10.33
CA GLY A 78 -3.77 -6.96 -10.18
C GLY A 78 -2.59 -7.27 -11.10
N ASN A 79 -2.62 -6.84 -12.36
CA ASN A 79 -1.58 -7.11 -13.34
C ASN A 79 -0.36 -6.18 -13.19
N THR A 80 -0.58 -4.89 -12.93
CA THR A 80 0.51 -3.92 -12.80
C THR A 80 1.25 -4.05 -11.48
N VAL A 81 0.54 -4.44 -10.41
CA VAL A 81 1.05 -4.40 -9.03
C VAL A 81 1.25 -5.80 -8.44
N GLY A 82 0.60 -6.83 -8.98
CA GLY A 82 0.62 -8.20 -8.46
C GLY A 82 2.01 -8.84 -8.41
N ASP A 83 2.86 -8.58 -9.40
CA ASP A 83 4.24 -9.07 -9.46
C ASP A 83 5.25 -8.14 -8.76
N VAL A 84 4.84 -6.89 -8.53
CA VAL A 84 5.70 -5.84 -7.95
C VAL A 84 5.70 -5.92 -6.43
N LEU A 85 4.53 -6.11 -5.82
CA LEU A 85 4.41 -6.22 -4.38
C LEU A 85 4.88 -7.59 -3.90
N GLY A 86 5.79 -7.59 -2.93
CA GLY A 86 6.27 -8.84 -2.38
C GLY A 86 7.32 -8.67 -1.29
N PHE A 87 7.73 -9.79 -0.71
CA PHE A 87 8.73 -9.82 0.37
C PHE A 87 10.17 -9.94 -0.13
N SER A 88 10.42 -9.73 -1.43
CA SER A 88 11.73 -9.93 -2.08
C SER A 88 11.95 -8.93 -3.21
N VAL A 89 11.73 -7.65 -2.92
CA VAL A 89 11.87 -6.54 -3.87
C VAL A 89 13.32 -6.36 -4.32
N VAL A 90 14.26 -6.46 -3.37
CA VAL A 90 15.69 -6.32 -3.64
C VAL A 90 16.48 -7.57 -3.28
N LYS A 91 17.59 -7.79 -3.97
CA LYS A 91 18.52 -8.92 -3.82
C LYS A 91 19.94 -8.41 -3.57
N SER A 92 20.81 -9.30 -3.13
CA SER A 92 22.24 -8.98 -3.00
C SER A 92 22.82 -8.53 -4.34
N GLY A 93 23.45 -7.35 -4.35
CA GLY A 93 24.01 -6.74 -5.57
C GLY A 93 23.07 -5.77 -6.27
N ASP A 94 21.79 -5.69 -5.88
CA ASP A 94 20.90 -4.64 -6.37
C ASP A 94 21.35 -3.28 -5.84
N LYS A 95 21.20 -2.26 -6.70
CA LYS A 95 21.44 -0.86 -6.36
C LYS A 95 20.32 -0.30 -5.50
N LYS A 96 20.61 0.74 -4.70
CA LYS A 96 19.58 1.43 -3.92
C LYS A 96 18.47 1.98 -4.79
N SER A 97 18.79 2.42 -6.02
CA SER A 97 17.81 2.84 -7.03
C SER A 97 16.74 1.78 -7.33
N LYS A 98 17.00 0.49 -7.10
CA LYS A 98 16.01 -0.58 -7.26
C LYS A 98 14.82 -0.42 -6.32
N VAL A 99 15.05 0.14 -5.13
CA VAL A 99 13.99 0.46 -4.17
C VAL A 99 13.17 1.65 -4.68
N GLY A 100 13.79 2.66 -5.29
CA GLY A 100 13.06 3.74 -5.96
C GLY A 100 12.23 3.27 -7.15
N GLU A 101 12.80 2.39 -7.99
CA GLU A 101 12.10 1.74 -9.10
C GLU A 101 10.86 0.96 -8.62
N HIS A 102 10.96 0.30 -7.46
CA HIS A 102 9.82 -0.37 -6.85
C HIS A 102 8.68 0.60 -6.55
N PHE A 103 8.98 1.70 -5.84
CA PHE A 103 7.96 2.71 -5.54
C PHE A 103 7.38 3.35 -6.80
N GLU A 104 8.18 3.57 -7.85
CA GLU A 104 7.70 4.10 -9.13
C GLU A 104 6.73 3.13 -9.83
N LYS A 105 6.98 1.82 -9.76
CA LYS A 105 6.06 0.81 -10.30
C LYS A 105 4.75 0.75 -9.53
N VAL A 106 4.80 0.77 -8.20
CA VAL A 106 3.60 0.79 -7.35
C VAL A 106 2.78 2.06 -7.61
N LYS A 107 3.46 3.20 -7.71
CA LYS A 107 2.85 4.49 -8.10
C LYS A 107 2.14 4.40 -9.43
N LYS A 108 2.79 3.88 -10.47
CA LYS A 108 2.18 3.72 -11.80
C LYS A 108 0.93 2.85 -11.78
N GLY A 109 0.97 1.74 -11.04
CA GLY A 109 -0.21 0.89 -10.85
C GLY A 109 -1.38 1.62 -10.18
N LEU A 110 -1.11 2.49 -9.21
CA LEU A 110 -2.13 3.35 -8.61
C LEU A 110 -2.64 4.43 -9.57
N GLU A 111 -1.77 5.04 -10.38
CA GLU A 111 -2.16 6.01 -11.41
C GLU A 111 -3.10 5.39 -12.43
N ASP A 112 -2.76 4.21 -12.95
CA ASP A 112 -3.58 3.47 -13.91
C ASP A 112 -4.94 3.07 -13.30
N THR A 113 -4.93 2.60 -12.04
CA THR A 113 -6.15 2.26 -11.29
C THR A 113 -7.02 3.49 -11.08
N ASN A 114 -6.43 4.62 -10.71
CA ASN A 114 -7.17 5.87 -10.47
C ASN A 114 -7.75 6.44 -11.76
N LYS A 115 -7.03 6.32 -12.89
CA LYS A 115 -7.54 6.69 -14.20
C LYS A 115 -8.79 5.86 -14.56
N LYS A 116 -8.72 4.54 -14.39
CA LYS A 116 -9.85 3.63 -14.63
C LYS A 116 -11.03 3.91 -13.71
N LEU A 117 -10.77 4.30 -12.47
CA LEU A 117 -11.80 4.74 -11.54
C LEU A 117 -12.51 6.03 -12.00
N LYS A 118 -11.77 6.98 -12.59
CA LYS A 118 -12.34 8.20 -13.20
C LYS A 118 -13.16 7.90 -14.45
N GLU A 119 -12.73 6.94 -15.28
CA GLU A 119 -13.50 6.42 -16.43
C GLU A 119 -14.83 5.81 -15.97
N LEU A 120 -14.79 4.93 -14.96
CA LEU A 120 -15.99 4.33 -14.34
C LEU A 120 -16.97 5.40 -13.81
N SER A 121 -16.47 6.49 -13.21
CA SER A 121 -17.31 7.62 -12.81
C SER A 121 -18.02 8.29 -13.98
N GLY A 122 -17.40 8.29 -15.16
CA GLY A 122 -17.99 8.76 -16.41
C GLY A 122 -19.12 7.84 -16.86
N ASP A 123 -18.88 6.52 -16.87
CA ASP A 123 -19.88 5.51 -17.25
C ASP A 123 -21.12 5.58 -16.35
N ILE A 124 -20.91 5.72 -15.04
CA ILE A 124 -22.01 5.92 -14.07
C ILE A 124 -22.79 7.20 -14.34
N SER A 125 -22.11 8.27 -14.79
CA SER A 125 -22.79 9.53 -15.15
C SER A 125 -23.62 9.39 -16.43
N GLY A 126 -23.19 8.52 -17.35
CA GLY A 126 -23.90 8.21 -18.59
C GLY A 126 -24.96 7.11 -18.46
N ALA A 127 -25.14 6.54 -17.27
CA ALA A 127 -26.06 5.43 -17.05
C ALA A 127 -27.51 5.84 -17.34
N LYS A 128 -28.14 5.17 -18.30
CA LYS A 128 -29.51 5.47 -18.73
C LYS A 128 -30.51 4.95 -17.71
N ASN A 129 -31.54 5.75 -17.43
CA ASN A 129 -32.62 5.39 -16.49
C ASN A 129 -32.10 5.01 -15.10
N ALA A 130 -30.96 5.56 -14.68
CA ALA A 130 -30.47 5.49 -13.31
C ALA A 130 -31.03 6.67 -12.49
N ASP A 131 -31.31 6.42 -11.22
CA ASP A 131 -31.73 7.46 -10.28
C ASP A 131 -30.59 8.47 -10.04
N VAL A 132 -30.87 9.74 -10.32
CA VAL A 132 -29.89 10.84 -10.25
C VAL A 132 -29.24 10.93 -8.86
N SER A 133 -30.02 10.76 -7.79
CA SER A 133 -29.50 10.84 -6.42
C SER A 133 -28.52 9.70 -6.10
N THR A 134 -28.79 8.50 -6.62
CA THR A 134 -27.85 7.37 -6.49
C THR A 134 -26.58 7.59 -7.29
N VAL A 135 -26.68 8.11 -8.52
CA VAL A 135 -25.54 8.46 -9.37
C VAL A 135 -24.64 9.49 -8.68
N GLU A 136 -25.19 10.55 -8.13
CA GLU A 136 -24.43 11.59 -7.41
C GLU A 136 -23.72 11.03 -6.18
N THR A 137 -24.40 10.17 -5.41
CA THR A 137 -23.82 9.51 -4.24
C THR A 137 -22.60 8.66 -4.64
N ILE A 138 -22.74 7.84 -5.69
CA ILE A 138 -21.65 6.99 -6.18
C ILE A 138 -20.47 7.83 -6.65
N LYS A 139 -20.70 8.93 -7.39
CA LYS A 139 -19.64 9.85 -7.82
C LYS A 139 -18.90 10.47 -6.64
N GLY A 140 -19.61 10.82 -5.57
CA GLY A 140 -19.00 11.30 -4.33
C GLY A 140 -18.07 10.26 -3.70
N VAL A 141 -18.48 8.99 -3.66
CA VAL A 141 -17.65 7.88 -3.17
C VAL A 141 -16.42 7.68 -4.06
N ILE A 142 -16.59 7.65 -5.39
CA ILE A 142 -15.48 7.52 -6.33
C ILE A 142 -14.47 8.66 -6.16
N LYS A 143 -14.94 9.90 -6.05
CA LYS A 143 -14.07 11.06 -5.83
C LYS A 143 -13.27 10.90 -4.54
N GLY A 144 -13.91 10.53 -3.43
CA GLY A 144 -13.21 10.29 -2.16
C GLY A 144 -12.14 9.20 -2.26
N VAL A 145 -12.39 8.13 -3.03
CA VAL A 145 -11.39 7.09 -3.29
C VAL A 145 -10.26 7.57 -4.20
N SER A 146 -10.56 8.37 -5.21
CA SER A 146 -9.53 9.02 -6.05
C SER A 146 -8.61 9.90 -5.22
N ASP A 147 -9.15 10.68 -4.29
CA ASP A 147 -8.36 11.54 -3.39
C ASP A 147 -7.41 10.70 -2.49
N VAL A 148 -7.87 9.53 -2.04
CA VAL A 148 -7.04 8.56 -1.30
C VAL A 148 -5.88 8.05 -2.15
N PHE A 149 -6.15 7.65 -3.41
CA PHE A 149 -5.12 7.17 -4.33
C PHE A 149 -4.12 8.26 -4.69
N GLU A 150 -4.57 9.49 -4.90
CA GLU A 150 -3.70 10.65 -5.15
C GLU A 150 -2.78 10.93 -3.95
N GLY A 151 -3.26 10.77 -2.72
CA GLY A 151 -2.43 10.84 -1.51
C GLY A 151 -1.33 9.78 -1.47
N LEU A 152 -1.64 8.53 -1.84
CA LEU A 152 -0.64 7.45 -1.93
C LEU A 152 0.37 7.70 -3.05
N ILE A 153 -0.09 8.10 -4.23
CA ILE A 153 0.75 8.46 -5.39
C ILE A 153 1.74 9.57 -5.00
N GLY A 154 1.28 10.60 -4.29
CA GLY A 154 2.12 11.70 -3.83
C GLY A 154 3.21 11.25 -2.84
N ALA A 155 2.91 10.31 -1.95
CA ALA A 155 3.90 9.75 -1.03
C ALA A 155 4.93 8.86 -1.76
N LEU A 156 4.46 8.01 -2.68
CA LEU A 156 5.32 7.12 -3.47
C LEU A 156 6.24 7.88 -4.41
N THR A 157 5.77 8.97 -5.01
CA THR A 157 6.60 9.86 -5.84
C THR A 157 7.78 10.42 -5.05
N LYS A 158 7.52 10.92 -3.84
CA LYS A 158 8.60 11.44 -2.98
C LYS A 158 9.57 10.36 -2.54
N LEU A 159 9.09 9.13 -2.31
CA LEU A 159 9.94 7.99 -1.97
C LEU A 159 10.82 7.58 -3.16
N SER A 160 10.28 7.50 -4.39
CA SER A 160 11.06 7.16 -5.58
C SER A 160 12.10 8.22 -5.92
N GLU A 161 11.78 9.50 -5.72
CA GLU A 161 12.70 10.62 -5.92
C GLU A 161 13.89 10.62 -4.95
N VAL A 162 13.66 10.35 -3.66
CA VAL A 162 14.74 10.37 -2.66
C VAL A 162 15.55 9.06 -2.60
N ILE A 163 15.03 7.96 -3.15
CA ILE A 163 15.68 6.65 -3.18
C ILE A 163 16.11 6.32 -4.62
N ASN A 164 17.02 7.12 -5.18
CA ASN A 164 17.44 7.02 -6.58
C ASN A 164 18.95 6.82 -6.78
N ASP A 165 19.67 6.42 -5.73
CA ASP A 165 21.12 6.21 -5.78
C ASP A 165 21.46 4.92 -6.57
N SER A 166 21.90 5.10 -7.82
CA SER A 166 22.29 4.01 -8.72
C SER A 166 23.76 3.59 -8.57
N ALA A 167 24.56 4.34 -7.80
CA ALA A 167 25.97 4.05 -7.61
C ALA A 167 26.19 2.98 -6.53
N ALA A 168 25.47 3.11 -5.41
CA ALA A 168 25.63 2.26 -4.24
C ALA A 168 24.69 1.03 -4.27
N ASP A 169 25.19 -0.08 -3.74
CA ASP A 169 24.39 -1.29 -3.51
C ASP A 169 23.48 -1.13 -2.28
N VAL A 170 22.38 -1.88 -2.26
CA VAL A 170 21.66 -2.12 -1.01
C VAL A 170 22.58 -2.91 -0.07
N GLY A 171 22.84 -2.35 1.11
CA GLY A 171 23.82 -2.92 2.04
C GLY A 171 25.28 -2.56 1.69
N ASP A 172 25.51 -1.49 0.91
CA ASP A 172 26.85 -0.97 0.61
C ASP A 172 27.70 -0.83 1.88
N ASN A 173 28.90 -1.38 1.82
CA ASN A 173 29.77 -1.50 2.97
C ASN A 173 31.24 -1.50 2.57
N ALA A 174 32.10 -1.15 3.53
CA ALA A 174 33.55 -1.15 3.34
C ALA A 174 34.27 -1.52 4.64
N ASP A 175 35.52 -1.96 4.51
CA ASP A 175 36.43 -2.21 5.64
C ASP A 175 37.01 -0.90 6.20
N ALA A 176 36.10 0.00 6.56
CA ALA A 176 36.33 1.37 6.97
C ALA A 176 35.25 1.83 7.95
N VAL A 177 35.40 3.06 8.46
CA VAL A 177 34.36 3.78 9.19
C VAL A 177 33.09 3.89 8.32
N PRO A 178 31.88 3.77 8.89
CA PRO A 178 30.64 3.88 8.12
C PRO A 178 30.38 5.31 7.66
N SER A 179 29.47 5.50 6.71
CA SER A 179 29.00 6.82 6.27
C SER A 179 27.54 7.03 6.66
N ALA A 180 27.18 8.24 7.08
CA ALA A 180 25.81 8.57 7.46
C ALA A 180 24.84 8.36 6.30
N ALA A 181 23.62 7.91 6.61
CA ALA A 181 22.50 8.13 5.71
C ALA A 181 22.23 9.65 5.60
N GLU A 182 21.99 10.15 4.40
CA GLU A 182 21.68 11.56 4.19
C GLU A 182 20.40 11.96 4.96
N LYS A 183 20.51 12.92 5.87
CA LYS A 183 19.41 13.34 6.76
C LYS A 183 18.13 13.70 6.00
N ILE A 184 18.22 14.52 4.96
CA ILE A 184 17.06 14.94 4.16
C ILE A 184 16.34 13.73 3.55
N GLY A 185 17.11 12.75 3.04
CA GLY A 185 16.56 11.51 2.52
C GLY A 185 15.86 10.70 3.61
N VAL A 186 16.47 10.56 4.80
CA VAL A 186 15.86 9.86 5.94
C VAL A 186 14.57 10.57 6.41
N GLU A 187 14.57 11.91 6.52
CA GLU A 187 13.38 12.70 6.86
C GLU A 187 12.25 12.47 5.86
N SER A 188 12.55 12.47 4.57
CA SER A 188 11.57 12.20 3.53
C SER A 188 11.00 10.80 3.65
N ILE A 189 11.83 9.78 3.90
CA ILE A 189 11.35 8.40 4.08
C ILE A 189 10.42 8.31 5.29
N ILE A 190 10.85 8.82 6.46
CA ILE A 190 10.05 8.82 7.70
C ILE A 190 8.68 9.46 7.45
N LYS A 191 8.67 10.66 6.87
CA LYS A 191 7.45 11.42 6.59
C LYS A 191 6.50 10.68 5.65
N ASN A 192 7.01 10.09 4.57
CA ASN A 192 6.14 9.43 3.60
C ASN A 192 5.64 8.06 4.10
N VAL A 193 6.39 7.37 4.95
CA VAL A 193 5.89 6.19 5.69
C VAL A 193 4.76 6.59 6.65
N GLU A 194 4.89 7.72 7.35
CA GLU A 194 3.81 8.27 8.17
C GLU A 194 2.56 8.60 7.33
N VAL A 195 2.73 9.25 6.18
CA VAL A 195 1.62 9.56 5.27
C VAL A 195 0.90 8.29 4.79
N ILE A 196 1.63 7.27 4.31
CA ILE A 196 1.04 6.01 3.83
C ILE A 196 0.26 5.33 4.96
N THR A 197 0.84 5.21 6.15
CA THR A 197 0.15 4.59 7.30
C THR A 197 -1.05 5.40 7.77
N GLY A 198 -0.99 6.73 7.69
CA GLY A 198 -2.11 7.62 8.01
C GLY A 198 -3.27 7.49 7.03
N ILE A 199 -2.99 7.40 5.73
CA ILE A 199 -3.99 7.16 4.68
C ILE A 199 -4.66 5.79 4.87
N ALA A 200 -3.86 4.76 5.15
CA ALA A 200 -4.35 3.41 5.39
C ALA A 200 -5.32 3.37 6.58
N LYS A 201 -4.96 3.97 7.72
CA LYS A 201 -5.85 4.07 8.90
C LYS A 201 -7.17 4.77 8.59
N LYS A 202 -7.13 5.89 7.86
CA LYS A 202 -8.35 6.61 7.42
C LYS A 202 -9.22 5.77 6.49
N SER A 203 -8.62 4.81 5.80
CA SER A 203 -9.29 3.83 4.93
C SER A 203 -9.76 2.57 5.67
N GLY A 204 -9.69 2.56 7.00
CA GLY A 204 -10.10 1.42 7.83
C GLY A 204 -9.12 0.25 7.84
N VAL A 205 -7.88 0.44 7.35
CA VAL A 205 -6.84 -0.59 7.41
C VAL A 205 -6.20 -0.58 8.79
N GLU A 206 -6.21 -1.72 9.46
CA GLU A 206 -5.57 -1.90 10.75
C GLU A 206 -4.04 -1.92 10.59
N ILE A 207 -3.35 -1.10 11.39
CA ILE A 207 -1.89 -1.03 11.44
C ILE A 207 -1.48 -1.45 12.85
N VAL A 208 -1.01 -2.68 12.99
CA VAL A 208 -0.46 -3.18 14.25
C VAL A 208 0.94 -2.62 14.48
N THR A 209 1.31 -2.41 15.74
CA THR A 209 2.64 -1.91 16.11
C THR A 209 3.73 -2.97 16.07
N GLY A 210 3.36 -4.25 16.01
CA GLY A 210 4.30 -5.38 16.08
C GLY A 210 5.02 -5.52 17.42
N ASN A 211 5.91 -6.50 17.51
CA ASN A 211 6.80 -6.68 18.67
C ASN A 211 8.16 -6.01 18.41
N ALA A 212 8.49 -4.98 19.20
CA ALA A 212 9.78 -4.28 19.09
C ALA A 212 10.99 -5.20 19.30
N GLY A 213 10.83 -6.28 20.06
CA GLY A 213 11.92 -7.15 20.47
C GLY A 213 12.72 -6.57 21.63
N ASN A 214 13.92 -7.10 21.82
CA ASN A 214 14.75 -6.80 22.98
C ASN A 214 15.71 -5.65 22.66
N GLN A 215 16.11 -4.92 23.70
CA GLN A 215 17.23 -3.99 23.62
C GLN A 215 18.48 -4.72 23.13
N ILE A 216 19.25 -4.09 22.24
CA ILE A 216 20.52 -4.62 21.77
C ILE A 216 21.64 -4.02 22.62
N ALA A 217 22.49 -4.90 23.16
CA ALA A 217 23.62 -4.52 23.99
C ALA A 217 24.57 -3.55 23.26
N ALA A 218 25.36 -2.83 24.08
CA ALA A 218 26.19 -1.75 23.60
C ALA A 218 27.34 -2.22 22.68
N ALA A 219 27.86 -1.31 21.87
CA ALA A 219 29.02 -1.49 20.99
C ALA A 219 30.34 -1.60 21.78
N ALA A 220 30.38 -2.45 22.80
CA ALA A 220 31.53 -2.60 23.69
C ALA A 220 32.71 -3.26 22.95
N ASN A 221 32.42 -4.13 21.97
CA ASN A 221 33.43 -4.78 21.14
C ASN A 221 33.21 -4.42 19.67
N ALA A 222 34.30 -4.38 18.91
CA ALA A 222 34.22 -4.19 17.46
C ALA A 222 33.54 -5.37 16.72
N THR A 223 33.27 -6.48 17.40
CA THR A 223 32.55 -7.65 16.86
C THR A 223 31.05 -7.63 17.15
N ASP A 224 30.52 -6.60 17.82
CA ASP A 224 29.09 -6.50 18.16
C ASP A 224 28.26 -5.97 16.99
N ALA A 225 26.96 -6.29 16.96
CA ALA A 225 26.07 -5.91 15.84
C ALA A 225 26.07 -4.40 15.57
N ILE A 226 26.09 -3.58 16.64
CA ILE A 226 26.12 -2.11 16.54
C ILE A 226 27.41 -1.62 15.88
N ALA A 227 28.51 -2.39 15.95
CA ALA A 227 29.79 -2.00 15.34
C ALA A 227 29.69 -1.77 13.83
N VAL A 228 28.73 -2.42 13.16
CA VAL A 228 28.46 -2.24 11.72
C VAL A 228 27.93 -0.83 11.39
N LEU A 229 27.25 -0.19 12.35
CA LEU A 229 26.82 1.21 12.27
C LEU A 229 27.89 2.19 12.74
N GLY A 230 28.89 1.71 13.50
CA GLY A 230 30.07 2.44 13.96
C GLY A 230 30.82 1.62 15.00
N GLY A 231 32.11 1.31 14.77
CA GLY A 231 32.88 0.42 15.65
C GLY A 231 33.26 1.05 17.00
N HIS A 232 33.53 0.23 18.02
CA HIS A 232 34.16 0.68 19.27
C HIS A 232 35.56 1.26 19.06
N THR A 233 36.27 0.81 18.01
CA THR A 233 37.60 1.29 17.63
C THR A 233 37.46 2.16 16.38
N GLU A 234 38.04 1.80 15.24
CA GLU A 234 37.87 2.57 13.99
C GLU A 234 36.79 1.96 13.09
N LYS A 235 36.59 0.64 13.13
CA LYS A 235 35.68 -0.07 12.23
C LYS A 235 35.15 -1.36 12.85
N ALA A 236 34.13 -1.94 12.23
CA ALA A 236 33.62 -3.26 12.56
C ALA A 236 34.69 -4.34 12.30
N SER A 237 34.85 -5.25 13.25
CA SER A 237 35.71 -6.43 13.13
C SER A 237 34.91 -7.65 12.67
N GLN A 238 35.62 -8.70 12.25
CA GLN A 238 35.02 -9.97 11.85
C GLN A 238 34.09 -10.54 12.93
N GLY A 239 32.91 -10.99 12.52
CA GLY A 239 31.82 -11.45 13.39
C GLY A 239 30.70 -10.42 13.59
N ALA A 240 30.98 -9.12 13.43
CA ALA A 240 29.98 -8.06 13.61
C ALA A 240 28.84 -8.16 12.59
N GLY A 241 29.17 -8.49 11.33
CA GLY A 241 28.17 -8.62 10.26
C GLY A 241 27.22 -9.80 10.49
N SER A 242 27.75 -10.92 10.99
CA SER A 242 26.94 -12.09 11.33
C SER A 242 25.98 -11.79 12.50
N LYS A 243 26.47 -11.15 13.57
CA LYS A 243 25.61 -10.72 14.68
C LYS A 243 24.55 -9.71 14.23
N LEU A 244 24.89 -8.79 13.32
CA LEU A 244 23.90 -7.87 12.75
C LEU A 244 22.80 -8.63 12.01
N ALA A 245 23.16 -9.58 11.15
CA ALA A 245 22.20 -10.41 10.43
C ALA A 245 21.27 -11.16 11.39
N ASP A 246 21.82 -11.71 12.48
CA ASP A 246 21.03 -12.37 13.52
C ASP A 246 20.04 -11.40 14.19
N GLU A 247 20.46 -10.21 14.58
CA GLU A 247 19.55 -9.23 15.21
C GLU A 247 18.48 -8.70 14.24
N VAL A 248 18.84 -8.50 12.96
CA VAL A 248 17.88 -8.12 11.90
C VAL A 248 16.88 -9.24 11.67
N SER A 249 17.30 -10.51 11.70
CA SER A 249 16.40 -11.65 11.50
C SER A 249 15.28 -11.71 12.56
N LYS A 250 15.60 -11.37 13.81
CA LYS A 250 14.67 -11.34 14.96
C LYS A 250 13.65 -10.21 14.90
N ALA A 251 13.94 -9.14 14.16
CA ALA A 251 13.07 -7.96 14.11
C ALA A 251 11.72 -8.27 13.44
N ASP A 252 10.65 -7.85 14.09
CA ASP A 252 9.29 -7.85 13.54
C ASP A 252 9.16 -6.73 12.47
N PRO A 253 8.79 -7.06 11.23
CA PRO A 253 8.60 -6.08 10.18
C PRO A 253 7.58 -4.97 10.51
N TRP A 254 6.49 -5.29 11.22
CA TRP A 254 5.49 -4.29 11.63
C TRP A 254 6.05 -3.32 12.65
N ALA A 255 6.86 -3.82 13.58
CA ALA A 255 7.56 -2.97 14.54
C ALA A 255 8.58 -2.06 13.84
N MET A 256 9.24 -2.53 12.77
CA MET A 256 10.13 -1.67 11.99
C MET A 256 9.39 -0.49 11.35
N ILE A 257 8.18 -0.69 10.81
CA ILE A 257 7.36 0.42 10.28
C ILE A 257 6.99 1.40 11.40
N ASP A 258 6.63 0.89 12.58
CA ASP A 258 6.37 1.74 13.74
C ASP A 258 7.61 2.53 14.18
N LYS A 259 8.80 1.92 14.18
CA LYS A 259 10.05 2.62 14.49
C LYS A 259 10.39 3.67 13.45
N ILE A 260 10.22 3.38 12.15
CA ILE A 260 10.53 4.33 11.08
C ILE A 260 9.61 5.56 11.17
N LYS A 261 8.29 5.39 11.22
CA LYS A 261 7.36 6.54 11.22
C LYS A 261 7.50 7.44 12.45
N ASN A 262 7.99 6.90 13.56
CA ASN A 262 8.21 7.63 14.83
C ASN A 262 9.67 8.08 15.04
N ALA A 263 10.57 7.75 14.10
CA ALA A 263 11.97 8.14 14.20
C ALA A 263 12.17 9.63 13.96
N LYS A 264 13.31 10.15 14.44
CA LYS A 264 13.79 11.49 14.09
C LYS A 264 15.10 11.36 13.35
N ALA A 265 15.13 11.81 12.10
CA ALA A 265 16.39 11.89 11.37
C ALA A 265 17.38 12.79 12.12
N SER A 266 18.66 12.46 12.03
CA SER A 266 19.72 13.17 12.72
C SER A 266 20.82 13.52 11.73
N ASP A 267 21.56 14.59 12.03
CA ASP A 267 22.78 14.90 11.31
C ASP A 267 23.84 13.83 11.58
N GLY A 268 24.75 13.63 10.62
CA GLY A 268 25.77 12.60 10.70
C GLY A 268 26.69 12.81 11.90
N ALA A 269 26.74 11.86 12.83
CA ALA A 269 27.58 11.95 14.03
C ALA A 269 27.98 10.58 14.59
N ALA A 270 28.99 10.56 15.45
CA ALA A 270 29.30 9.41 16.29
C ALA A 270 28.12 9.06 17.21
N LEU A 271 27.86 7.76 17.41
CA LEU A 271 26.89 7.33 18.42
C LEU A 271 27.46 7.57 19.82
N LYS A 272 26.67 8.23 20.67
CA LYS A 272 27.01 8.45 22.08
C LYS A 272 26.58 7.25 22.93
N ALA A 273 27.02 7.21 24.19
CA ALA A 273 26.53 6.22 25.15
C ALA A 273 24.99 6.26 25.25
N GLY A 274 24.37 5.09 25.40
CA GLY A 274 22.92 4.93 25.52
C GLY A 274 22.29 4.21 24.33
N ASN A 275 20.98 3.97 24.43
CA ASN A 275 20.21 3.24 23.43
C ASN A 275 19.48 4.19 22.49
N HIS A 276 19.72 4.02 21.20
CA HIS A 276 19.23 4.93 20.16
C HIS A 276 18.07 4.33 19.37
N ASP A 277 17.25 5.20 18.78
CA ASP A 277 16.22 4.82 17.81
C ASP A 277 16.79 4.76 16.39
N ALA A 278 15.95 4.32 15.46
CA ALA A 278 16.32 4.08 14.07
C ALA A 278 16.95 5.30 13.36
N GLY A 279 16.45 6.50 13.66
CA GLY A 279 16.90 7.73 13.01
C GLY A 279 18.34 8.08 13.40
N ILE A 280 18.63 8.11 14.70
CA ILE A 280 19.99 8.37 15.21
C ILE A 280 20.96 7.27 14.75
N LEU A 281 20.55 6.00 14.84
CA LEU A 281 21.38 4.87 14.42
C LEU A 281 21.75 4.95 12.93
N SER A 282 20.82 5.31 12.05
CA SER A 282 21.07 5.41 10.60
C SER A 282 22.04 6.54 10.24
N ALA A 283 22.10 7.59 11.07
CA ALA A 283 22.97 8.74 10.90
C ALA A 283 24.41 8.51 11.37
N SER A 284 24.72 7.37 11.99
CA SER A 284 26.08 7.14 12.48
C SER A 284 27.12 7.13 11.35
N ASN A 285 28.24 7.84 11.54
CA ASN A 285 29.29 8.02 10.53
C ASN A 285 30.71 7.94 11.08
N ASN A 286 30.86 7.52 12.33
CA ASN A 286 32.15 7.50 13.00
C ASN A 286 32.16 6.41 14.08
N LYS A 287 33.31 6.25 14.73
CA LYS A 287 33.50 5.46 15.94
C LYS A 287 32.35 5.68 16.93
N ALA A 288 31.67 4.61 17.30
CA ALA A 288 30.64 4.64 18.32
C ALA A 288 31.27 4.59 19.72
N ASP A 289 30.59 5.20 20.68
CA ASP A 289 30.88 5.01 22.09
C ASP A 289 30.68 3.54 22.51
N ALA A 290 31.49 3.03 23.44
CA ALA A 290 31.36 1.65 23.94
C ALA A 290 30.00 1.34 24.57
N GLY A 291 29.29 2.37 25.06
CA GLY A 291 27.95 2.30 25.63
C GLY A 291 26.82 2.51 24.61
N ALA A 292 27.11 2.68 23.32
CA ALA A 292 26.10 2.90 22.29
C ALA A 292 25.34 1.61 21.94
N GLY A 293 24.02 1.60 22.07
CA GLY A 293 23.15 0.46 21.77
C GLY A 293 21.94 0.85 20.92
N ALA A 294 21.08 -0.13 20.65
CA ALA A 294 19.78 0.10 20.02
C ALA A 294 18.66 -0.16 21.03
N LYS A 295 17.62 0.67 21.02
CA LYS A 295 16.45 0.53 21.91
C LYS A 295 15.76 -0.82 21.74
N SER A 296 15.79 -1.41 20.55
CA SER A 296 15.21 -2.72 20.27
C SER A 296 15.79 -3.36 19.01
N ASN A 297 15.51 -4.65 18.79
CA ASN A 297 15.74 -5.33 17.50
C ASN A 297 15.12 -4.56 16.33
N ALA A 298 13.88 -4.08 16.50
CA ALA A 298 13.18 -3.32 15.47
C ALA A 298 13.85 -1.97 15.20
N ASP A 299 14.35 -1.27 16.22
CA ASP A 299 15.07 0.00 16.04
C ASP A 299 16.37 -0.20 15.26
N LEU A 300 17.13 -1.27 15.57
CA LEU A 300 18.34 -1.63 14.84
C LEU A 300 18.03 -1.99 13.39
N ALA A 301 17.09 -2.89 13.15
CA ALA A 301 16.74 -3.31 11.80
C ALA A 301 16.16 -2.16 10.97
N ALA A 302 15.33 -1.29 11.56
CA ALA A 302 14.84 -0.08 10.90
C ALA A 302 15.98 0.87 10.53
N ALA A 303 16.96 1.07 11.41
CA ALA A 303 18.16 1.86 11.10
C ALA A 303 18.95 1.28 9.93
N VAL A 304 19.13 -0.04 9.90
CA VAL A 304 19.78 -0.76 8.80
C VAL A 304 19.01 -0.54 7.51
N ALA A 305 17.68 -0.68 7.51
CA ALA A 305 16.86 -0.42 6.33
C ALA A 305 17.01 1.04 5.85
N LEU A 306 16.87 2.03 6.73
CA LEU A 306 17.03 3.45 6.40
C LEU A 306 18.41 3.70 5.78
N LYS A 307 19.48 3.23 6.42
CA LYS A 307 20.85 3.41 5.90
C LYS A 307 21.09 2.69 4.58
N ALA A 308 20.48 1.52 4.38
CA ALA A 308 20.61 0.73 3.16
C ALA A 308 19.82 1.31 1.98
N MET A 309 18.73 2.05 2.21
CA MET A 309 17.94 2.70 1.15
C MET A 309 18.41 4.11 0.84
N THR A 310 18.84 4.87 1.85
CA THR A 310 19.14 6.29 1.68
C THR A 310 20.53 6.51 1.07
N LYS A 311 20.62 7.55 0.23
CA LYS A 311 21.86 8.06 -0.35
C LYS A 311 22.95 8.24 0.73
N SER A 312 24.20 7.98 0.34
CA SER A 312 25.41 8.07 1.18
C SER A 312 25.49 7.09 2.36
N GLY A 313 24.40 6.41 2.73
CA GLY A 313 24.43 5.42 3.80
C GLY A 313 25.34 4.24 3.46
N LYS A 314 26.39 4.04 4.26
CA LYS A 314 27.35 2.94 4.07
C LYS A 314 27.68 2.31 5.40
N PHE A 315 27.73 0.98 5.45
CA PHE A 315 28.06 0.22 6.65
C PHE A 315 29.56 -0.03 6.79
N SER A 316 29.99 -0.24 8.03
CA SER A 316 31.33 -0.74 8.34
C SER A 316 31.32 -2.26 8.33
N ALA A 317 32.22 -2.90 7.59
CA ALA A 317 32.30 -4.35 7.54
C ALA A 317 33.73 -4.80 7.28
N SER A 318 34.25 -5.72 8.10
CA SER A 318 35.47 -6.43 7.72
C SER A 318 35.28 -7.14 6.37
N ALA A 319 36.36 -7.34 5.62
CA ALA A 319 36.29 -7.99 4.31
C ALA A 319 35.59 -9.36 4.34
N ASN A 320 35.79 -10.12 5.43
CA ASN A 320 35.18 -11.45 5.63
C ASN A 320 33.68 -11.40 5.98
N ASP A 321 33.16 -10.25 6.42
CA ASP A 321 31.75 -10.05 6.81
C ASP A 321 30.93 -9.25 5.78
N SER A 322 31.55 -8.78 4.70
CA SER A 322 30.90 -7.92 3.71
C SER A 322 29.60 -8.53 3.16
N GLY A 323 29.60 -9.83 2.91
CA GLY A 323 28.41 -10.58 2.47
C GLY A 323 27.30 -10.62 3.52
N ALA A 324 27.65 -10.82 4.80
CA ALA A 324 26.69 -10.87 5.90
C ALA A 324 26.04 -9.51 6.15
N VAL A 325 26.82 -8.42 6.14
CA VAL A 325 26.30 -7.05 6.28
C VAL A 325 25.38 -6.69 5.10
N ARG A 326 25.77 -7.06 3.88
CA ARG A 326 24.94 -6.86 2.69
C ARG A 326 23.62 -7.62 2.78
N ALA A 327 23.67 -8.88 3.20
CA ALA A 327 22.48 -9.71 3.41
C ALA A 327 21.56 -9.12 4.50
N ALA A 328 22.11 -8.63 5.60
CA ALA A 328 21.37 -7.94 6.65
C ALA A 328 20.69 -6.67 6.12
N GLY A 329 21.40 -5.87 5.31
CA GLY A 329 20.85 -4.71 4.61
C GLY A 329 19.67 -5.05 3.72
N VAL A 330 19.84 -6.02 2.82
CA VAL A 330 18.79 -6.50 1.91
C VAL A 330 17.59 -7.05 2.67
N SER A 331 17.82 -7.85 3.72
CA SER A 331 16.75 -8.41 4.55
C SER A 331 15.94 -7.30 5.24
N ALA A 332 16.61 -6.31 5.84
CA ALA A 332 15.96 -5.20 6.50
C ALA A 332 15.11 -4.37 5.53
N VAL A 333 15.62 -4.07 4.34
CA VAL A 333 14.87 -3.35 3.29
C VAL A 333 13.63 -4.13 2.87
N ASN A 334 13.77 -5.42 2.56
CA ASN A 334 12.64 -6.26 2.15
C ASN A 334 11.57 -6.41 3.24
N LYS A 335 11.96 -6.46 4.52
CA LYS A 335 11.00 -6.45 5.64
C LYS A 335 10.16 -5.17 5.66
N VAL A 336 10.79 -4.00 5.50
CA VAL A 336 10.08 -2.71 5.43
C VAL A 336 9.16 -2.66 4.22
N LEU A 337 9.69 -2.96 3.03
CA LEU A 337 8.93 -2.90 1.79
C LEU A 337 7.75 -3.88 1.80
N GLY A 338 7.94 -5.11 2.27
CA GLY A 338 6.86 -6.09 2.35
C GLY A 338 5.67 -5.64 3.21
N VAL A 339 5.91 -4.91 4.31
CA VAL A 339 4.82 -4.36 5.12
C VAL A 339 4.20 -3.12 4.45
N LEU A 340 4.99 -2.22 3.87
CA LEU A 340 4.45 -1.06 3.14
C LEU A 340 3.58 -1.50 1.95
N ASP A 341 4.05 -2.48 1.19
CA ASP A 341 3.34 -3.09 0.07
C ASP A 341 2.01 -3.69 0.51
N PHE A 342 2.02 -4.43 1.62
CA PHE A 342 0.81 -4.98 2.22
C PHE A 342 -0.18 -3.88 2.63
N ILE A 343 0.30 -2.82 3.29
CA ILE A 343 -0.52 -1.69 3.72
C ILE A 343 -1.16 -0.99 2.51
N ILE A 344 -0.38 -0.72 1.46
CA ILE A 344 -0.87 -0.10 0.23
C ILE A 344 -1.93 -0.98 -0.43
N LYS A 345 -1.64 -2.28 -0.59
CA LYS A 345 -2.59 -3.25 -1.17
C LYS A 345 -3.92 -3.27 -0.41
N ARG A 346 -3.88 -3.41 0.92
CA ARG A 346 -5.10 -3.40 1.75
C ARG A 346 -5.86 -2.08 1.66
N THR A 347 -5.14 -0.96 1.55
CA THR A 347 -5.75 0.36 1.38
C THR A 347 -6.50 0.44 0.05
N VAL A 348 -5.90 -0.04 -1.04
CA VAL A 348 -6.55 -0.09 -2.36
C VAL A 348 -7.76 -1.01 -2.34
N GLU A 349 -7.61 -2.25 -1.84
CA GLU A 349 -8.70 -3.23 -1.74
C GLU A 349 -9.89 -2.68 -0.95
N SER A 350 -9.65 -2.10 0.23
CA SER A 350 -10.70 -1.52 1.08
C SER A 350 -11.48 -0.41 0.35
N ASN A 351 -10.78 0.49 -0.33
CA ASN A 351 -11.42 1.59 -1.03
C ASN A 351 -12.17 1.14 -2.30
N LEU A 352 -11.65 0.18 -3.05
CA LEU A 352 -12.37 -0.39 -4.20
C LEU A 352 -13.63 -1.13 -3.75
N GLU A 353 -13.62 -1.81 -2.60
CA GLU A 353 -14.83 -2.42 -2.04
C GLU A 353 -15.88 -1.37 -1.67
N ARG A 354 -15.47 -0.20 -1.15
CA ARG A 354 -16.41 0.91 -0.90
C ARG A 354 -17.08 1.41 -2.17
N VAL A 355 -16.33 1.53 -3.27
CA VAL A 355 -16.90 1.91 -4.57
C VAL A 355 -17.88 0.83 -5.06
N ARG A 356 -17.50 -0.44 -4.92
CA ARG A 356 -18.37 -1.57 -5.26
C ARG A 356 -19.68 -1.56 -4.49
N GLU A 357 -19.65 -1.35 -3.17
CA GLU A 357 -20.86 -1.28 -2.36
C GLU A 357 -21.75 -0.09 -2.75
N ALA A 358 -21.15 1.07 -3.07
CA ALA A 358 -21.90 2.21 -3.57
C ALA A 358 -22.63 1.88 -4.89
N VAL A 359 -21.94 1.22 -5.81
CA VAL A 359 -22.50 0.88 -7.13
C VAL A 359 -23.61 -0.16 -7.06
N LYS A 360 -23.54 -1.13 -6.13
CA LYS A 360 -24.67 -2.05 -5.87
C LYS A 360 -25.96 -1.32 -5.50
N GLY A 361 -25.85 -0.11 -4.96
CA GLY A 361 -26.97 0.74 -4.56
C GLY A 361 -27.61 1.54 -5.70
N VAL A 362 -27.14 1.42 -6.96
CA VAL A 362 -27.72 2.17 -8.09
C VAL A 362 -29.17 1.72 -8.33
N LYS A 363 -30.07 2.69 -8.45
CA LYS A 363 -31.51 2.42 -8.61
C LYS A 363 -31.96 2.76 -10.02
N TYR A 364 -32.94 2.00 -10.50
CA TYR A 364 -33.67 2.33 -11.70
C TYR A 364 -34.60 3.53 -11.45
N SER A 365 -34.61 4.47 -12.38
CA SER A 365 -35.57 5.58 -12.43
C SER A 365 -36.33 5.53 -13.74
N ASN A 366 -37.65 5.51 -13.63
CA ASN A 366 -38.54 5.64 -14.78
C ASN A 366 -38.71 7.14 -15.05
N SER A 367 -37.99 7.68 -16.03
CA SER A 367 -38.32 9.01 -16.57
C SER A 367 -39.57 8.87 -17.45
N VAL A 368 -40.73 8.67 -16.84
CA VAL A 368 -41.99 9.02 -17.48
C VAL A 368 -42.20 10.49 -17.10
N GLU A 369 -41.66 11.39 -17.93
CA GLU A 369 -42.05 12.78 -17.87
C GLU A 369 -43.56 12.86 -18.08
N PHE A 370 -44.23 13.49 -17.12
CA PHE A 370 -45.67 13.69 -17.10
C PHE A 370 -46.04 14.74 -18.16
N GLU A 371 -46.16 14.35 -19.42
CA GLU A 371 -46.85 15.16 -20.43
C GLU A 371 -48.36 15.08 -20.21
N ALA A 372 -48.87 15.84 -19.24
CA ALA A 372 -50.29 16.19 -19.17
C ALA A 372 -50.53 17.41 -18.26
N LYS A 373 -49.99 18.58 -18.63
CA LYS A 373 -50.68 19.83 -18.26
C LYS A 373 -51.66 20.19 -19.36
N GLN A 374 -52.81 19.53 -19.25
CA GLN A 374 -54.15 19.92 -19.67
C GLN A 374 -54.23 21.32 -20.32
N SER A 375 -54.26 21.33 -21.65
CA SER A 375 -54.83 22.44 -22.42
C SER A 375 -56.35 22.40 -22.25
N ASP A 376 -56.90 23.20 -21.35
CA ASP A 376 -58.32 23.51 -21.37
C ASP A 376 -58.49 24.94 -21.88
N ALA A 377 -58.49 25.05 -23.21
CA ALA A 377 -58.94 26.24 -23.89
C ALA A 377 -60.47 26.15 -24.00
N THR A 378 -61.19 26.63 -22.98
CA THR A 378 -62.63 26.89 -23.12
C THR A 378 -62.83 28.07 -24.06
N GLN A 379 -63.22 27.76 -25.30
CA GLN A 379 -64.05 28.61 -26.13
C GLN A 379 -65.26 29.08 -25.33
N SER A 380 -65.43 30.38 -25.15
CA SER A 380 -66.74 30.96 -24.85
C SER A 380 -67.24 31.71 -26.07
N THR A 381 -68.21 31.09 -26.70
CA THR A 381 -69.06 31.64 -27.76
C THR A 381 -69.87 32.83 -27.22
N VAL A 382 -69.91 33.89 -28.03
CA VAL A 382 -70.81 35.04 -27.88
C VAL A 382 -72.22 34.61 -28.30
N THR A 383 -73.25 34.91 -27.51
CA THR A 383 -74.59 35.17 -28.08
C THR A 383 -75.44 36.10 -27.20
N LYS A 384 -75.79 37.25 -27.81
CA LYS A 384 -76.87 38.22 -27.59
C LYS A 384 -77.01 38.96 -26.26
#